data_AF-A0A3M0WEX5-F1
#
_entry.id   AF-A0A3M0WEX5-F1
#
_cell.length_a   1.000
_cell.length_b   1.000
_cell.length_c   1.000
_cell.angle_alpha   90.00
_cell.angle_beta   90.00
_cell.angle_gamma   90.00
#
_symmetry.space_group_name_H-M   'P 1'
#
loop_
_entity.id
_entity.type
_entity.pdbx_description
1 polymer ?
#
loop_
_entity_poly.entity_id
_entity_poly.type
_entity_poly.pdbx_seq_one_letter_code
_entity_poly.pdbx_strand_id
1 'polypeptide(L)'
;MSQEKRKPTIELPDTFMGVNTKKALEKILAETSAPDKPQAHVSQPGLHSLKPVYQGLGEDYGLVFREAGRNIPFYITRDGRSRRETSISVNKILCDPTTSRLYFTQSPNALMATDGEKVEEIRKYGVKNGKEAEPWGIWREGDDVLVCLLEQGKIADHEGKVLHDNLEEPLAAITFNGRLYHAENWGRCLVDTAKNESVAKCGKWAEGLDISIDGKRLYFGGFDKKVYSYDGQSQRQVADLPFSIWSIHAVNEQGREVLYVGGYESRGITRLELDNDEVTDKSVLLEGKIENVASIAAVPLDFLEKLDRNFGVGEWE
;
A
#
# COMPACT_ATOMS: atom_id res chain seq x y z
N MET A 1 -62.27 13.68 20.19
CA MET A 1 -62.55 14.78 19.26
C MET A 1 -61.25 15.15 18.56
N SER A 2 -61.09 14.68 17.33
CA SER A 2 -59.88 14.81 16.52
C SER A 2 -59.71 16.24 16.00
N GLN A 3 -58.54 16.84 16.19
CA GLN A 3 -58.13 18.03 15.47
C GLN A 3 -57.43 17.62 14.17
N GLU A 4 -58.11 17.83 13.05
CA GLU A 4 -57.52 17.81 11.70
C GLU A 4 -56.48 18.93 11.58
N LYS A 5 -55.21 18.57 11.38
CA LYS A 5 -54.19 19.52 10.94
C LYS A 5 -54.37 19.78 9.45
N ARG A 6 -54.92 20.95 9.11
CA ARG A 6 -54.95 21.46 7.73
C ARG A 6 -53.51 21.71 7.24
N LYS A 7 -53.20 21.22 6.04
CA LYS A 7 -51.97 21.58 5.30
C LYS A 7 -52.07 23.04 4.81
N PRO A 8 -50.95 23.77 4.75
CA PRO A 8 -50.96 25.13 4.24
C PRO A 8 -51.12 25.10 2.71
N THR A 9 -52.12 25.80 2.20
CA THR A 9 -52.27 26.09 0.77
C THR A 9 -51.49 27.38 0.49
N ILE A 10 -50.46 27.29 -0.36
CA ILE A 10 -49.78 28.47 -0.91
C ILE A 10 -50.42 28.74 -2.27
N GLU A 11 -51.17 29.83 -2.38
CA GLU A 11 -51.62 30.35 -3.67
C GLU A 11 -50.55 31.31 -4.21
N LEU A 12 -50.05 31.05 -5.42
CA LEU A 12 -49.14 31.93 -6.14
C LEU A 12 -49.93 32.78 -7.14
N PRO A 13 -49.60 34.08 -7.29
CA PRO A 13 -50.33 34.97 -8.20
C PRO A 13 -50.06 34.64 -9.68
N ASP A 14 -51.12 34.66 -10.50
CA ASP A 14 -51.13 34.28 -11.93
C ASP A 14 -50.44 35.26 -12.89
N THR A 15 -49.57 36.13 -12.40
CA THR A 15 -48.85 37.10 -13.24
C THR A 15 -47.36 36.82 -13.17
N PHE A 16 -46.79 36.47 -14.33
CA PHE A 16 -45.42 36.01 -14.57
C PHE A 16 -45.16 34.54 -14.28
N MET A 17 -45.70 33.64 -15.10
CA MET A 17 -44.97 32.46 -15.62
C MET A 17 -45.68 31.90 -16.84
N GLY A 18 -44.95 31.70 -17.95
CA GLY A 18 -45.50 31.08 -19.16
C GLY A 18 -45.94 29.64 -18.90
N VAL A 19 -46.95 29.17 -19.65
CA VAL A 19 -47.59 27.84 -19.52
C VAL A 19 -46.59 26.67 -19.48
N ASN A 20 -45.41 26.84 -20.08
CA ASN A 20 -44.36 25.83 -20.11
C ASN A 20 -43.59 25.70 -18.78
N THR A 21 -43.49 26.76 -17.97
CA THR A 21 -42.76 26.72 -16.69
C THR A 21 -43.60 26.07 -15.59
N LYS A 22 -44.93 26.25 -15.63
CA LYS A 22 -45.86 25.59 -14.71
C LYS A 22 -45.86 24.06 -14.88
N LYS A 23 -45.89 23.57 -16.13
CA LYS A 23 -45.78 22.13 -16.43
C LYS A 23 -44.44 21.52 -16.02
N ALA A 24 -43.34 22.28 -16.12
CA ALA A 24 -42.02 21.81 -15.67
C ALA A 24 -41.97 21.68 -14.13
N LEU A 25 -42.55 22.64 -13.40
CA LEU A 25 -42.63 22.61 -11.94
C LEU A 25 -43.58 21.53 -11.41
N GLU A 26 -44.73 21.33 -12.06
CA GLU A 26 -45.66 20.24 -11.71
C GLU A 26 -45.03 18.87 -11.94
N LYS A 27 -44.18 18.72 -12.97
CA LYS A 27 -43.40 17.49 -13.20
C LYS A 27 -42.35 17.24 -12.12
N ILE A 28 -41.62 18.28 -11.69
CA ILE A 28 -40.63 18.18 -10.60
C ILE A 28 -41.30 17.87 -9.25
N LEU A 29 -42.49 18.42 -8.99
CA LEU A 29 -43.26 18.15 -7.78
C LEU A 29 -43.91 16.76 -7.76
N ALA A 30 -44.27 16.23 -8.93
CA ALA A 30 -44.74 14.85 -9.08
C ALA A 30 -43.60 13.82 -8.91
N GLU A 31 -42.37 14.15 -9.29
CA GLU A 31 -41.20 13.28 -9.14
C GLU A 31 -40.63 13.27 -7.71
N THR A 32 -40.98 14.25 -6.87
CA THR A 32 -40.50 14.38 -5.48
C THR A 32 -41.48 13.85 -4.42
N SER A 33 -42.61 13.28 -4.84
CA SER A 33 -43.64 12.71 -3.93
C SER A 33 -43.81 11.20 -4.13
N ALA A 34 -42.76 10.42 -3.82
CA ALA A 34 -42.87 8.97 -3.63
C ALA A 34 -42.62 8.60 -2.16
N PRO A 35 -43.34 7.62 -1.59
CA PRO A 35 -43.30 7.32 -0.17
C PRO A 35 -42.03 6.54 0.22
N ASP A 36 -41.57 6.83 1.44
CA ASP A 36 -40.47 6.23 2.22
C ASP A 36 -39.93 4.88 1.73
N LYS A 37 -38.78 4.91 1.05
CA LYS A 37 -37.83 3.79 1.12
C LYS A 37 -37.07 3.92 2.43
N PRO A 38 -36.85 2.83 3.19
CA PRO A 38 -36.04 2.89 4.38
C PRO A 38 -34.65 3.39 4.00
N GLN A 39 -34.28 4.55 4.52
CA GLN A 39 -32.91 5.03 4.49
C GLN A 39 -32.09 3.99 5.24
N ALA A 40 -31.31 3.21 4.50
CA ALA A 40 -30.18 2.53 5.10
C ALA A 40 -29.33 3.62 5.75
N HIS A 41 -29.27 3.62 7.08
CA HIS A 41 -28.18 4.26 7.79
C HIS A 41 -26.91 3.59 7.27
N VAL A 42 -26.30 4.21 6.25
CA VAL A 42 -24.89 4.04 5.97
C VAL A 42 -24.23 4.70 7.17
N SER A 43 -24.02 3.91 8.23
CA SER A 43 -22.99 4.22 9.20
C SER A 43 -21.73 4.46 8.38
N GLN A 44 -21.24 5.69 8.35
CA GLN A 44 -19.88 5.93 7.91
C GLN A 44 -19.01 4.95 8.70
N PRO A 45 -18.32 4.00 8.05
CA PRO A 45 -17.33 3.21 8.75
C PRO A 45 -16.40 4.25 9.37
N GLY A 46 -16.18 4.15 10.67
CA GLY A 46 -15.19 5.00 11.32
C GLY A 46 -13.91 4.90 10.50
N LEU A 47 -13.45 6.04 9.98
CA LEU A 47 -12.13 6.14 9.37
C LEU A 47 -11.11 5.81 10.47
N HIS A 48 -10.87 4.52 10.69
CA HIS A 48 -9.65 4.08 11.31
C HIS A 48 -8.58 4.39 10.28
N SER A 49 -7.72 5.36 10.57
CA SER A 49 -6.49 5.56 9.80
C SER A 49 -5.68 4.28 9.91
N LEU A 50 -5.77 3.42 8.90
CA LEU A 50 -5.08 2.14 8.83
C LEU A 50 -3.58 2.45 8.70
N LYS A 51 -2.82 2.20 9.76
CA LYS A 51 -1.36 2.31 9.73
C LYS A 51 -0.81 0.93 9.35
N PRO A 52 -0.04 0.81 8.25
CA PRO A 52 0.76 -0.38 8.00
C PRO A 52 1.59 -0.70 9.24
N VAL A 53 1.77 -1.99 9.54
CA VAL A 53 2.27 -2.50 10.83
C VAL A 53 3.62 -1.94 11.29
N TYR A 54 4.34 -1.24 10.41
CA TYR A 54 5.66 -0.67 10.67
C TYR A 54 5.80 0.85 10.43
N GLN A 55 4.69 1.54 10.16
CA GLN A 55 4.70 3.00 10.05
C GLN A 55 4.64 3.65 11.43
N GLY A 56 5.82 3.89 12.00
CA GLY A 56 5.96 4.54 13.31
C GLY A 56 6.87 3.79 14.29
N LEU A 57 7.88 3.07 13.79
CA LEU A 57 8.84 2.32 14.60
C LEU A 57 9.69 3.15 15.57
N GLY A 58 9.50 4.47 15.64
CA GLY A 58 10.31 5.34 16.47
C GLY A 58 11.78 5.25 16.08
N GLU A 59 12.66 5.27 17.08
CA GLU A 59 14.11 5.30 16.87
C GLU A 59 14.75 3.91 16.65
N ASP A 60 13.99 2.84 16.86
CA ASP A 60 14.50 1.48 17.01
C ASP A 60 14.05 0.58 15.87
N TYR A 61 14.53 0.86 14.65
CA TYR A 61 14.36 -0.06 13.51
C TYR A 61 15.68 -0.34 12.79
N GLY A 62 15.70 -1.47 12.07
CA GLY A 62 16.69 -1.78 11.06
C GLY A 62 16.03 -1.93 9.70
N LEU A 63 16.84 -1.76 8.65
CA LEU A 63 16.37 -2.00 7.28
C LEU A 63 16.69 -3.42 6.88
N VAL A 64 15.67 -4.15 6.46
CA VAL A 64 15.81 -5.43 5.77
C VAL A 64 15.64 -5.17 4.28
N PHE A 65 16.58 -5.61 3.46
CA PHE A 65 16.50 -5.44 2.01
C PHE A 65 16.95 -6.68 1.25
N ARG A 66 16.49 -6.79 0.01
CA ARG A 66 16.93 -7.83 -0.93
C ARG A 66 17.68 -7.20 -2.10
N GLU A 67 18.82 -7.79 -2.44
CA GLU A 67 19.57 -7.50 -3.66
C GLU A 67 19.10 -8.44 -4.78
N ALA A 68 18.80 -7.91 -5.96
CA ALA A 68 18.35 -8.69 -7.09
C ALA A 68 19.42 -9.72 -7.51
N GLY A 69 19.00 -10.95 -7.76
CA GLY A 69 19.91 -12.08 -8.00
C GLY A 69 20.49 -12.70 -6.73
N ARG A 70 20.21 -12.15 -5.55
CA ARG A 70 20.54 -12.77 -4.26
C ARG A 70 19.28 -13.12 -3.48
N ASN A 71 19.30 -14.31 -2.87
CA ASN A 71 18.21 -14.84 -2.05
C ASN A 71 18.53 -14.76 -0.56
N ILE A 72 19.30 -13.75 -0.15
CA ILE A 72 19.70 -13.50 1.23
C ILE A 72 19.31 -12.07 1.56
N PRO A 73 18.38 -11.83 2.50
CA PRO A 73 18.07 -10.52 2.99
C PRO A 73 19.21 -10.03 3.88
N PHE A 74 19.47 -8.74 3.81
CA PHE A 74 20.49 -8.09 4.61
C PHE A 74 19.81 -7.15 5.60
N TYR A 75 20.37 -7.06 6.80
CA TYR A 75 19.97 -6.07 7.77
C TYR A 75 21.04 -4.98 7.93
N ILE A 76 20.57 -3.73 8.07
CA ILE A 76 21.40 -2.56 8.34
C ILE A 76 20.97 -1.92 9.66
N THR A 77 21.94 -1.64 10.53
CA THR A 77 21.78 -0.76 11.68
C THR A 77 21.39 0.65 11.23
N ARG A 78 20.66 1.38 12.07
CA ARG A 78 20.21 2.76 11.77
C ARG A 78 21.32 3.70 11.30
N ASP A 79 22.54 3.53 11.80
CA ASP A 79 23.69 4.35 11.42
C ASP A 79 24.20 4.09 9.99
N GLY A 80 23.68 3.07 9.30
CA GLY A 80 24.07 2.71 7.94
C GLY A 80 25.48 2.14 7.81
N ARG A 81 26.20 1.93 8.93
CA ARG A 81 27.64 1.62 8.92
C ARG A 81 27.93 0.13 8.91
N SER A 82 27.05 -0.68 9.49
CA SER A 82 27.24 -2.13 9.57
C SER A 82 26.17 -2.89 8.78
N ARG A 83 26.65 -3.77 7.90
CA ARG A 83 25.85 -4.82 7.26
C ARG A 83 26.09 -6.08 8.06
N ARG A 84 25.02 -6.68 8.59
CA ARG A 84 25.07 -8.08 9.03
C ARG A 84 24.34 -8.91 7.99
N GLU A 85 25.04 -9.90 7.46
CA GLU A 85 24.39 -10.95 6.72
C GLU A 85 23.62 -11.80 7.72
N THR A 86 22.32 -11.88 7.53
CA THR A 86 21.48 -12.80 8.25
C THR A 86 21.11 -13.88 7.25
N SER A 87 21.42 -15.13 7.57
CA SER A 87 21.15 -16.30 6.73
C SER A 87 19.66 -16.67 6.72
N ILE A 88 18.76 -15.69 6.60
CA ILE A 88 17.36 -15.98 6.32
C ILE A 88 17.28 -16.37 4.85
N SER A 89 17.01 -17.63 4.53
CA SER A 89 16.72 -17.99 3.15
C SER A 89 15.45 -17.26 2.67
N VAL A 90 15.45 -16.73 1.44
CA VAL A 90 14.23 -16.21 0.80
C VAL A 90 13.16 -17.32 0.74
N ASN A 91 11.88 -16.93 0.82
CA ASN A 91 10.70 -17.81 0.90
C ASN A 91 10.58 -18.58 2.22
N LYS A 92 11.27 -18.15 3.28
CA LYS A 92 11.09 -18.70 4.62
C LYS A 92 10.04 -17.93 5.39
N ILE A 93 9.25 -18.73 6.10
CA ILE A 93 8.35 -18.32 7.17
C ILE A 93 9.17 -18.29 8.44
N LEU A 94 9.21 -17.17 9.16
CA LEU A 94 9.82 -17.10 10.48
C LEU A 94 8.72 -16.85 11.49
N CYS A 95 8.56 -17.70 12.49
CA CYS A 95 7.59 -17.46 13.57
C CYS A 95 8.32 -16.84 14.76
N ASP A 96 7.85 -15.70 15.30
CA ASP A 96 8.15 -15.29 16.67
C ASP A 96 7.13 -15.97 17.59
N PRO A 97 7.52 -17.05 18.30
CA PRO A 97 6.60 -17.79 19.18
C PRO A 97 6.10 -16.93 20.36
N THR A 98 6.78 -15.83 20.68
CA THR A 98 6.40 -14.93 21.78
C THR A 98 5.24 -14.02 21.38
N THR A 99 5.18 -13.64 20.10
CA THR A 99 4.19 -12.70 19.59
C THR A 99 3.20 -13.36 18.62
N SER A 100 3.38 -14.65 18.34
CA SER A 100 2.70 -15.41 17.29
C SER A 100 2.77 -14.74 15.91
N ARG A 101 3.80 -13.90 15.70
CA ARG A 101 3.97 -13.15 14.46
C ARG A 101 4.79 -13.96 13.47
N LEU A 102 4.31 -14.08 12.24
CA LEU A 102 5.01 -14.74 11.15
C LEU A 102 5.63 -13.73 10.19
N TYR A 103 6.91 -13.89 9.89
CA TYR A 103 7.70 -13.03 9.02
C TYR A 103 8.03 -13.74 7.72
N PHE A 104 7.72 -13.12 6.59
CA PHE A 104 7.97 -13.71 5.27
C PHE A 104 8.96 -12.92 4.48
N THR A 105 10.00 -13.58 4.04
CA THR A 105 10.81 -13.11 2.91
C THR A 105 10.12 -13.59 1.64
N GLN A 106 9.49 -12.72 0.86
CA GLN A 106 8.99 -13.10 -0.47
C GLN A 106 9.57 -12.18 -1.54
N SER A 107 9.70 -12.71 -2.75
CA SER A 107 9.96 -11.84 -3.89
C SER A 107 8.66 -11.10 -4.22
N PRO A 108 8.65 -9.76 -4.29
CA PRO A 108 9.71 -8.80 -4.03
C PRO A 108 9.85 -8.45 -2.53
N ASN A 109 8.81 -8.47 -1.69
CA ASN A 109 8.86 -7.93 -0.31
C ASN A 109 9.81 -8.64 0.69
N ALA A 110 10.81 -7.91 1.19
CA ALA A 110 11.90 -8.44 2.02
C ALA A 110 11.47 -9.01 3.38
N LEU A 111 10.43 -8.47 4.03
CA LEU A 111 9.91 -9.02 5.29
C LEU A 111 8.53 -8.47 5.65
N MET A 112 7.59 -9.33 6.04
CA MET A 112 6.28 -8.90 6.57
C MET A 112 5.81 -9.73 7.76
N ALA A 113 5.39 -9.07 8.85
CA ALA A 113 4.77 -9.73 10.00
C ALA A 113 3.25 -9.89 9.85
N THR A 114 2.78 -11.12 9.83
CA THR A 114 1.39 -11.53 10.05
C THR A 114 1.33 -12.51 11.22
N ASP A 115 0.36 -13.40 11.30
CA ASP A 115 -0.09 -14.15 12.45
C ASP A 115 -0.10 -15.63 12.04
N GLY A 116 0.37 -16.51 12.93
CA GLY A 116 0.67 -17.95 12.77
C GLY A 116 -0.13 -18.77 11.75
N GLU A 117 -1.44 -18.55 11.65
CA GLU A 117 -2.33 -19.40 10.87
C GLU A 117 -2.49 -18.94 9.42
N LYS A 118 -2.24 -17.66 9.13
CA LYS A 118 -2.65 -17.02 7.86
C LYS A 118 -1.76 -17.36 6.66
N VAL A 119 -0.63 -18.04 6.84
CA VAL A 119 0.41 -18.07 5.79
C VAL A 119 0.61 -19.41 5.11
N GLU A 120 0.21 -20.50 5.76
CA GLU A 120 0.06 -21.76 5.04
C GLU A 120 -0.96 -21.62 3.90
N GLU A 121 -1.94 -20.72 4.05
CA GLU A 121 -2.97 -20.45 3.04
C GLU A 121 -2.46 -19.63 1.86
N ILE A 122 -1.60 -18.63 2.09
CA ILE A 122 -0.97 -17.84 1.02
C ILE A 122 -0.14 -18.74 0.08
N ARG A 123 0.49 -19.80 0.60
CA ARG A 123 1.23 -20.75 -0.25
C ARG A 123 0.32 -21.58 -1.17
N LYS A 124 -0.96 -21.77 -0.83
CA LYS A 124 -1.92 -22.54 -1.65
C LYS A 124 -2.22 -21.86 -2.99
N TYR A 125 -1.97 -20.56 -3.13
CA TYR A 125 -2.12 -19.86 -4.41
C TYR A 125 -1.11 -20.32 -5.48
N GLY A 126 -0.01 -20.95 -5.07
CA GLY A 126 1.15 -21.28 -5.88
C GLY A 126 0.96 -22.32 -6.98
N VAL A 127 -0.24 -22.78 -7.34
CA VAL A 127 -0.42 -23.64 -8.54
C VAL A 127 -1.78 -23.40 -9.21
N LYS A 128 -1.78 -22.83 -10.42
CA LYS A 128 -2.94 -22.87 -11.31
C LYS A 128 -2.49 -23.27 -12.72
N ASN A 129 -3.09 -24.32 -13.28
CA ASN A 129 -2.73 -24.88 -14.59
C ASN A 129 -1.27 -25.33 -14.71
N GLY A 130 -0.65 -25.79 -13.61
CA GLY A 130 0.74 -26.22 -13.59
C GLY A 130 1.77 -25.07 -13.68
N LYS A 131 1.33 -23.82 -13.56
CA LYS A 131 2.21 -22.66 -13.36
C LYS A 131 2.14 -22.22 -11.91
N GLU A 132 3.31 -21.96 -11.34
CA GLU A 132 3.40 -21.40 -10.00
C GLU A 132 2.95 -19.95 -10.04
N ALA A 133 1.80 -19.63 -9.45
CA ALA A 133 1.43 -18.24 -9.27
C ALA A 133 2.18 -17.74 -8.04
N GLU A 134 3.34 -17.13 -8.29
CA GLU A 134 4.15 -16.53 -7.25
C GLU A 134 3.40 -15.32 -6.69
N PRO A 135 3.00 -15.31 -5.41
CA PRO A 135 2.52 -14.10 -4.76
C PRO A 135 3.62 -13.03 -4.83
N TRP A 136 3.31 -11.92 -5.48
CA TRP A 136 4.26 -10.84 -5.82
C TRP A 136 4.13 -9.63 -4.90
N GLY A 137 3.20 -9.64 -3.96
CA GLY A 137 3.06 -8.51 -3.04
C GLY A 137 2.16 -8.93 -1.92
N ILE A 138 2.72 -9.05 -0.73
CA ILE A 138 1.92 -9.17 0.48
C ILE A 138 1.82 -7.77 1.08
N TRP A 139 0.64 -7.39 1.56
CA TRP A 139 0.40 -6.09 2.19
C TRP A 139 -0.53 -6.27 3.38
N ARG A 140 -0.25 -5.60 4.50
CA ARG A 140 -1.08 -5.71 5.69
C ARG A 140 -1.85 -4.43 5.89
N GLU A 141 -3.17 -4.57 5.96
CA GLU A 141 -4.13 -3.50 6.14
C GLU A 141 -4.95 -3.80 7.40
N GLY A 142 -4.56 -3.23 8.54
CA GLY A 142 -5.13 -3.61 9.83
C GLY A 142 -4.87 -5.09 10.13
N ASP A 143 -5.94 -5.88 10.21
CA ASP A 143 -5.89 -7.33 10.42
C ASP A 143 -5.91 -8.14 9.11
N ASP A 144 -6.18 -7.48 7.99
CA ASP A 144 -6.21 -8.10 6.67
C ASP A 144 -4.83 -8.13 6.05
N VAL A 145 -4.59 -9.18 5.28
CA VAL A 145 -3.38 -9.36 4.48
C VAL A 145 -3.82 -9.53 3.04
N LEU A 146 -3.42 -8.59 2.20
CA LEU A 146 -3.66 -8.58 0.76
C LEU A 146 -2.50 -9.26 0.05
N VAL A 147 -2.82 -10.03 -0.99
CA VAL A 147 -1.87 -10.79 -1.80
C VAL A 147 -2.09 -10.45 -3.27
N CYS A 148 -1.11 -9.81 -3.89
CA CYS A 148 -1.03 -9.59 -5.33
C CYS A 148 -0.58 -10.88 -6.02
N LEU A 149 -1.41 -11.40 -6.92
CA LEU A 149 -1.13 -12.58 -7.73
C LEU A 149 -0.84 -12.10 -9.16
N LEU A 150 0.41 -11.70 -9.40
CA LEU A 150 0.85 -11.01 -10.62
C LEU A 150 0.40 -11.73 -11.89
N GLU A 151 0.80 -12.99 -12.06
CA GLU A 151 0.46 -13.78 -13.26
C GLU A 151 -1.02 -14.11 -13.40
N GLN A 152 -1.81 -13.89 -12.35
CA GLN A 152 -3.26 -14.11 -12.38
C GLN A 152 -4.06 -12.83 -12.57
N GLY A 153 -3.44 -11.65 -12.49
CA GLY A 153 -4.15 -10.38 -12.55
C GLY A 153 -5.15 -10.22 -11.40
N LYS A 154 -4.76 -10.60 -10.18
CA LYS A 154 -5.67 -10.61 -9.02
C LYS A 154 -5.05 -10.01 -7.77
N ILE A 155 -5.93 -9.52 -6.92
CA ILE A 155 -5.64 -9.24 -5.51
C ILE A 155 -6.62 -10.08 -4.68
N ALA A 156 -6.09 -10.83 -3.72
CA ALA A 156 -6.86 -11.66 -2.81
C ALA A 156 -6.50 -11.35 -1.36
N ASP A 157 -7.31 -11.78 -0.40
CA ASP A 157 -6.89 -11.77 1.00
C ASP A 157 -6.03 -13.01 1.34
N HIS A 158 -5.59 -13.11 2.59
CA HIS A 158 -4.82 -14.25 3.09
C HIS A 158 -5.57 -15.58 3.07
N GLU A 159 -6.90 -15.56 3.13
CA GLU A 159 -7.72 -16.78 3.24
C GLU A 159 -7.96 -17.47 1.89
N GLY A 160 -7.59 -16.87 0.77
CA GLY A 160 -7.95 -17.42 -0.55
C GLY A 160 -8.88 -16.53 -1.37
N LYS A 161 -9.54 -15.57 -0.72
CA LYS A 161 -10.70 -14.91 -1.32
C LYS A 161 -10.22 -13.81 -2.26
N VAL A 162 -10.50 -14.00 -3.54
CA VAL A 162 -10.25 -13.00 -4.57
C VAL A 162 -11.14 -11.78 -4.30
N LEU A 163 -10.50 -10.64 -4.03
CA LEU A 163 -11.16 -9.36 -3.80
C LEU A 163 -11.31 -8.59 -5.12
N HIS A 164 -10.29 -8.70 -5.98
CA HIS A 164 -10.26 -8.08 -7.30
C HIS A 164 -9.63 -9.02 -8.32
N ASP A 165 -10.15 -9.01 -9.54
CA ASP A 165 -9.70 -9.80 -10.68
C ASP A 165 -9.62 -8.97 -11.96
N ASN A 166 -9.11 -9.58 -13.04
CA ASN A 166 -8.93 -8.93 -14.34
C ASN A 166 -8.07 -7.66 -14.28
N LEU A 167 -7.11 -7.64 -13.35
CA LEU A 167 -6.04 -6.66 -13.29
C LEU A 167 -4.96 -7.04 -14.30
N GLU A 168 -4.18 -6.08 -14.77
CA GLU A 168 -3.20 -6.37 -15.81
C GLU A 168 -2.01 -7.11 -15.20
N GLU A 169 -1.34 -6.47 -14.24
CA GLU A 169 -0.15 -6.99 -13.56
C GLU A 169 0.00 -6.28 -12.19
N PRO A 170 -0.78 -6.67 -11.15
CA PRO A 170 -0.70 -6.01 -9.85
C PRO A 170 0.61 -6.42 -9.14
N LEU A 171 1.47 -5.43 -8.86
CA LEU A 171 2.79 -5.63 -8.27
C LEU A 171 2.80 -5.33 -6.76
N ALA A 172 2.09 -4.28 -6.35
CA ALA A 172 1.91 -3.91 -4.95
C ALA A 172 0.50 -3.32 -4.78
N ALA A 173 -0.10 -3.44 -3.60
CA ALA A 173 -1.45 -2.93 -3.35
C ALA A 173 -1.53 -2.28 -1.98
N ILE A 174 -2.25 -1.17 -1.87
CA ILE A 174 -2.32 -0.39 -0.64
C ILE A 174 -3.68 0.29 -0.53
N THR A 175 -4.23 0.36 0.67
CA THR A 175 -5.43 1.16 0.91
C THR A 175 -5.08 2.56 1.36
N PHE A 176 -5.75 3.53 0.73
CA PHE A 176 -5.58 4.95 0.96
C PHE A 176 -6.94 5.63 0.91
N ASN A 177 -7.27 6.43 1.93
CA ASN A 177 -8.57 7.08 2.06
C ASN A 177 -9.78 6.11 1.90
N GLY A 178 -9.65 4.89 2.42
CA GLY A 178 -10.68 3.86 2.34
C GLY A 178 -10.89 3.26 0.94
N ARG A 179 -9.94 3.43 0.02
CA ARG A 179 -9.94 2.83 -1.31
C ARG A 179 -8.67 2.04 -1.54
N LEU A 180 -8.80 0.89 -2.18
CA LEU A 180 -7.66 0.08 -2.59
C LEU A 180 -7.05 0.66 -3.87
N TYR A 181 -5.75 0.85 -3.84
CA TYR A 181 -4.92 1.19 -4.98
C TYR A 181 -3.91 0.09 -5.23
N HIS A 182 -3.39 -0.01 -6.45
CA HIS A 182 -2.29 -0.90 -6.75
C HIS A 182 -1.31 -0.29 -7.75
N ALA A 183 -0.07 -0.77 -7.66
CA ALA A 183 0.98 -0.52 -8.62
C ALA A 183 0.88 -1.52 -9.78
N GLU A 184 0.91 -1.04 -11.02
CA GLU A 184 0.92 -1.87 -12.23
C GLU A 184 2.09 -1.55 -13.16
N ASN A 185 2.37 -2.52 -14.03
CA ASN A 185 3.28 -2.39 -15.15
C ASN A 185 2.63 -1.66 -16.36
N TRP A 186 3.38 -1.55 -17.44
CA TRP A 186 2.95 -1.11 -18.78
C TRP A 186 2.30 0.27 -18.90
N GLY A 187 2.64 1.20 -18.00
CA GLY A 187 2.30 2.62 -18.13
C GLY A 187 1.12 3.08 -17.29
N ARG A 188 0.50 2.18 -16.52
CA ARG A 188 -0.62 2.50 -15.63
C ARG A 188 -0.19 2.94 -14.24
N CYS A 189 1.02 2.57 -13.82
CA CYS A 189 1.68 2.98 -12.57
C CYS A 189 0.80 2.88 -11.34
N LEU A 190 0.05 3.93 -10.95
CA LEU A 190 -0.87 3.87 -9.82
C LEU A 190 -2.31 3.77 -10.32
N VAL A 191 -3.03 2.76 -9.85
CA VAL A 191 -4.37 2.41 -10.32
C VAL A 191 -5.35 2.41 -9.15
N ASP A 192 -6.52 3.04 -9.35
CA ASP A 192 -7.69 2.85 -8.47
C ASP A 192 -8.26 1.45 -8.76
N THR A 193 -8.10 0.52 -7.81
CA THR A 193 -8.41 -0.90 -8.04
C THR A 193 -9.88 -1.14 -8.33
N ALA A 194 -10.77 -0.37 -7.71
CA ALA A 194 -12.22 -0.53 -7.90
C ALA A 194 -12.66 -0.11 -9.32
N LYS A 195 -12.00 0.91 -9.88
CA LYS A 195 -12.29 1.40 -11.24
C LYS A 195 -11.46 0.71 -12.31
N ASN A 196 -10.34 0.10 -11.92
CA ASN A 196 -9.32 -0.38 -12.83
C ASN A 196 -8.87 0.74 -13.79
N GLU A 197 -8.62 1.94 -13.25
CA GLU A 197 -8.20 3.13 -14.01
C GLU A 197 -6.90 3.69 -13.42
N SER A 198 -5.96 4.07 -14.30
CA SER A 198 -4.76 4.79 -13.89
C SER A 198 -5.12 6.16 -13.34
N VAL A 199 -4.70 6.44 -12.10
CA VAL A 199 -4.87 7.74 -11.42
C VAL A 199 -3.57 8.54 -11.38
N ALA A 200 -2.42 7.89 -11.59
CA ALA A 200 -1.12 8.56 -11.64
C ALA A 200 -0.12 7.77 -12.52
N LYS A 201 0.88 8.46 -13.10
CA LYS A 201 1.81 7.91 -14.10
C LYS A 201 3.27 8.11 -13.69
N CYS A 202 4.11 7.10 -13.88
CA CYS A 202 5.52 7.08 -13.46
C CYS A 202 6.43 6.42 -14.51
N GLY A 203 6.11 6.64 -15.78
CA GLY A 203 6.72 5.91 -16.88
C GLY A 203 6.12 4.51 -17.03
N LYS A 204 6.93 3.55 -17.49
CA LYS A 204 6.44 2.22 -17.89
C LYS A 204 6.05 1.33 -16.71
N TRP A 205 6.76 1.37 -15.59
CA TRP A 205 6.68 0.30 -14.59
C TRP A 205 6.80 0.89 -13.19
N ALA A 206 5.81 0.67 -12.32
CA ALA A 206 5.83 0.97 -10.89
C ALA A 206 5.92 -0.32 -10.06
N GLU A 207 6.91 -0.46 -9.19
CA GLU A 207 6.93 -1.52 -8.16
C GLU A 207 6.97 -0.94 -6.75
N GLY A 208 7.70 0.17 -6.57
CA GLY A 208 7.73 0.88 -5.30
C GLY A 208 6.40 1.57 -5.06
N LEU A 209 5.68 1.16 -4.01
CA LEU A 209 4.45 1.79 -3.53
C LEU A 209 4.45 1.77 -2.01
N ASP A 210 4.22 2.90 -1.36
CA ASP A 210 4.00 2.99 0.09
C ASP A 210 3.09 4.19 0.41
N ILE A 211 2.61 4.28 1.65
CA ILE A 211 1.82 5.40 2.15
C ILE A 211 2.68 6.27 3.08
N SER A 212 2.45 7.57 3.08
CA SER A 212 3.06 8.48 4.04
C SER A 212 2.70 8.13 5.47
N ILE A 213 3.56 8.47 6.42
CA ILE A 213 3.33 8.21 7.86
C ILE A 213 2.07 8.88 8.40
N ASP A 214 1.72 10.06 7.88
CA ASP A 214 0.51 10.77 8.27
C ASP A 214 -0.75 10.27 7.55
N GLY A 215 -0.60 9.26 6.67
CA GLY A 215 -1.67 8.67 5.88
C GLY A 215 -2.25 9.56 4.79
N LYS A 216 -1.62 10.69 4.43
CA LYS A 216 -2.18 11.68 3.48
C LYS A 216 -1.62 11.60 2.07
N ARG A 217 -0.61 10.78 1.82
CA ARG A 217 0.03 10.60 0.52
C ARG A 217 0.31 9.14 0.23
N LEU A 218 0.25 8.78 -1.04
CA LEU A 218 0.92 7.59 -1.57
C LEU A 218 2.22 8.01 -2.22
N TYR A 219 3.30 7.30 -1.90
CA TYR A 219 4.58 7.41 -2.58
C TYR A 219 4.76 6.24 -3.52
N PHE A 220 5.17 6.52 -4.74
CA PHE A 220 5.44 5.49 -5.74
C PHE A 220 6.54 5.92 -6.69
N GLY A 221 7.18 4.95 -7.33
CA GLY A 221 8.28 5.22 -8.25
C GLY A 221 8.42 4.14 -9.30
N GLY A 222 9.09 4.49 -10.39
CA GLY A 222 9.20 3.59 -11.53
C GLY A 222 10.47 3.70 -12.36
N PHE A 223 10.39 3.14 -13.57
CA PHE A 223 11.49 3.10 -14.54
C PHE A 223 11.92 4.46 -15.10
N ASP A 224 11.09 5.48 -14.93
CA ASP A 224 11.46 6.87 -15.26
C ASP A 224 12.39 7.51 -14.24
N LYS A 225 12.81 6.74 -13.22
CA LYS A 225 13.77 7.10 -12.18
C LYS A 225 13.28 8.20 -11.23
N LYS A 226 11.95 8.41 -11.18
CA LYS A 226 11.33 9.46 -10.38
C LYS A 226 10.48 8.91 -9.25
N VAL A 227 10.58 9.56 -8.10
CA VAL A 227 9.67 9.36 -6.97
C VAL A 227 8.53 10.35 -7.09
N TYR A 228 7.31 9.88 -6.89
CA TYR A 228 6.10 10.66 -6.95
C TYR A 228 5.31 10.56 -5.64
N SER A 229 4.59 11.62 -5.31
CA SER A 229 3.53 11.62 -4.30
C SER A 229 2.16 11.75 -4.96
N TYR A 230 1.15 11.17 -4.34
CA TYR A 230 -0.25 11.31 -4.74
C TYR A 230 -1.12 11.54 -3.52
N ASP A 231 -1.95 12.58 -3.56
CA ASP A 231 -2.80 13.00 -2.43
C ASP A 231 -4.25 12.51 -2.52
N GLY A 232 -4.59 11.71 -3.54
CA GLY A 232 -5.96 11.30 -3.84
C GLY A 232 -6.61 12.12 -4.96
N GLN A 233 -5.97 13.18 -5.42
CA GLN A 233 -6.47 14.08 -6.45
C GLN A 233 -5.41 14.39 -7.51
N SER A 234 -4.20 14.67 -7.07
CA SER A 234 -3.10 15.16 -7.88
C SER A 234 -1.82 14.40 -7.59
N GLN A 235 -1.02 14.24 -8.64
CA GLN A 235 0.31 13.66 -8.57
C GLN A 235 1.36 14.77 -8.58
N ARG A 236 2.40 14.61 -7.77
CA ARG A 236 3.57 15.50 -7.73
C ARG A 236 4.86 14.69 -7.84
N GLN A 237 5.86 15.19 -8.55
CA GLN A 237 7.21 14.63 -8.51
C GLN A 237 7.93 15.13 -7.25
N VAL A 238 8.51 14.20 -6.48
CA VAL A 238 9.23 14.45 -5.23
C VAL A 238 10.74 14.44 -5.45
N ALA A 239 11.24 13.47 -6.22
CA ALA A 239 12.68 13.30 -6.44
C ALA A 239 12.98 12.73 -7.84
N ASP A 240 14.21 12.99 -8.28
CA ASP A 240 14.85 12.38 -9.46
C ASP A 240 16.11 11.63 -9.01
N LEU A 241 16.23 10.37 -9.41
CA LEU A 241 17.26 9.43 -8.98
C LEU A 241 18.04 8.90 -10.20
N PRO A 242 19.29 8.45 -10.04
CA PRO A 242 20.08 7.95 -11.17
C PRO A 242 19.71 6.52 -11.59
N PHE A 243 18.72 5.89 -10.95
CA PHE A 243 18.37 4.47 -11.11
C PHE A 243 16.85 4.26 -11.18
N SER A 244 16.40 3.16 -11.78
CA SER A 244 14.96 2.81 -11.83
C SER A 244 14.49 2.38 -10.45
N ILE A 245 13.30 2.80 -10.03
CA ILE A 245 12.80 2.52 -8.69
C ILE A 245 12.02 1.21 -8.69
N TRP A 246 12.44 0.27 -7.86
CA TRP A 246 11.72 -0.98 -7.60
C TRP A 246 11.10 -1.04 -6.22
N SER A 247 11.63 -0.28 -5.26
CA SER A 247 11.14 -0.30 -3.89
C SER A 247 11.20 1.07 -3.26
N ILE A 248 10.13 1.40 -2.55
CA ILE A 248 10.01 2.56 -1.69
C ILE A 248 9.48 2.06 -0.35
N HIS A 249 10.05 2.55 0.74
CA HIS A 249 9.51 2.34 2.07
C HIS A 249 9.54 3.63 2.88
N ALA A 250 8.40 4.02 3.43
CA ALA A 250 8.22 5.22 4.24
C ALA A 250 8.33 4.89 5.74
N VAL A 251 9.15 5.66 6.45
CA VAL A 251 9.30 5.56 7.90
C VAL A 251 9.19 6.92 8.57
N ASN A 252 8.95 6.90 9.88
CA ASN A 252 9.04 8.08 10.73
C ASN A 252 10.38 8.08 11.46
N GLU A 253 11.28 9.00 11.10
CA GLU A 253 12.52 9.22 11.82
C GLU A 253 12.46 10.53 12.61
N GLN A 254 12.30 10.43 13.93
CA GLN A 254 12.32 11.60 14.82
C GLN A 254 11.23 12.63 14.50
N GLY A 255 10.05 12.16 14.10
CA GLY A 255 8.93 13.02 13.69
C GLY A 255 9.01 13.49 12.24
N ARG A 256 10.00 13.01 11.48
CA ARG A 256 10.22 13.38 10.07
C ARG A 256 9.90 12.20 9.17
N GLU A 257 9.34 12.51 8.02
CA GLU A 257 9.06 11.52 7.00
C GLU A 257 10.33 11.21 6.23
N VAL A 258 10.68 9.92 6.15
CA VAL A 258 11.84 9.47 5.42
C VAL A 258 11.45 8.34 4.48
N LEU A 259 11.84 8.47 3.22
CA LEU A 259 11.72 7.42 2.21
C LEU A 259 13.07 6.72 2.03
N TYR A 260 13.03 5.39 2.13
CA TYR A 260 14.09 4.52 1.67
C TYR A 260 13.76 3.99 0.28
N VAL A 261 14.64 4.27 -0.68
CA VAL A 261 14.40 4.01 -2.10
C VAL A 261 15.52 3.16 -2.68
N GLY A 262 15.13 2.13 -3.43
CA GLY A 262 16.03 1.18 -4.09
C GLY A 262 15.50 0.74 -5.46
N GLY A 263 16.37 0.18 -6.29
CA GLY A 263 15.94 -0.47 -7.55
C GLY A 263 17.06 -0.83 -8.50
N TYR A 264 16.73 -1.02 -9.78
CA TYR A 264 17.70 -1.44 -10.80
C TYR A 264 18.79 -0.40 -11.02
N GLU A 265 20.06 -0.81 -11.02
CA GLU A 265 21.25 0.06 -11.08
C GLU A 265 21.46 0.94 -9.83
N SER A 266 20.64 0.79 -8.77
CA SER A 266 20.93 1.47 -7.50
C SER A 266 22.25 0.94 -6.94
N ARG A 267 23.16 1.81 -6.51
CA ARG A 267 24.42 1.46 -5.84
C ARG A 267 24.37 1.69 -4.34
N GLY A 268 23.26 1.32 -3.71
CA GLY A 268 22.94 1.66 -2.32
C GLY A 268 21.43 1.80 -2.12
N ILE A 269 21.04 2.11 -0.89
CA ILE A 269 19.68 2.56 -0.58
C ILE A 269 19.71 4.07 -0.46
N THR A 270 18.90 4.77 -1.26
CA THR A 270 18.77 6.23 -1.14
C THR A 270 17.80 6.56 -0.01
N ARG A 271 18.25 7.35 0.95
CA ARG A 271 17.44 7.95 2.01
C ARG A 271 17.04 9.36 1.58
N LEU A 272 15.74 9.64 1.58
CA LEU A 272 15.16 10.96 1.29
C LEU A 272 14.39 11.43 2.51
N GLU A 273 14.84 12.52 3.14
CA GLU A 273 14.07 13.18 4.18
C GLU A 273 13.10 14.18 3.53
N LEU A 274 11.84 14.15 3.94
CA LEU A 274 10.78 14.95 3.36
C LEU A 274 10.20 15.95 4.35
N ASP A 275 9.89 17.14 3.85
CA ASP A 275 9.01 18.12 4.47
C ASP A 275 7.98 18.58 3.44
N ASN A 276 6.71 18.20 3.61
CA ASN A 276 5.62 18.56 2.70
C ASN A 276 5.91 18.23 1.21
N ASP A 277 6.34 16.99 0.94
CA ASP A 277 6.75 16.49 -0.38
C ASP A 277 7.99 17.18 -0.98
N GLU A 278 8.72 18.00 -0.21
CA GLU A 278 10.03 18.54 -0.59
C GLU A 278 11.15 17.72 0.03
N VAL A 279 12.17 17.38 -0.75
CA VAL A 279 13.37 16.70 -0.23
C VAL A 279 14.24 17.71 0.53
N THR A 280 14.37 17.56 1.84
CA THR A 280 15.19 18.41 2.70
C THR A 280 16.60 17.86 2.92
N ASP A 281 16.75 16.53 2.88
CA ASP A 281 18.04 15.84 2.93
C ASP A 281 18.03 14.62 2.01
N LYS A 282 19.20 14.32 1.44
CA LYS A 282 19.42 13.15 0.59
C LYS A 282 20.77 12.52 0.92
N SER A 283 20.74 11.23 1.24
CA SER A 283 21.94 10.44 1.49
C SER A 283 21.83 9.05 0.88
N VAL A 284 22.97 8.36 0.74
CA VAL A 284 23.03 6.99 0.22
C VAL A 284 23.62 6.08 1.30
N LEU A 285 22.86 5.08 1.69
CA LEU A 285 23.30 4.03 2.62
C LEU A 285 23.95 2.90 1.83
N LEU A 286 25.02 2.33 2.41
CA LEU A 286 25.78 1.23 1.81
C LEU A 286 26.27 1.52 0.38
N GLU A 287 26.66 2.76 0.11
CA GLU A 287 27.10 3.19 -1.22
C GLU A 287 28.22 2.29 -1.77
N GLY A 288 28.00 1.74 -2.97
CA GLY A 288 28.93 0.83 -3.66
C GLY A 288 29.10 -0.55 -3.01
N LYS A 289 28.40 -0.84 -1.91
CA LYS A 289 28.46 -2.14 -1.20
C LYS A 289 27.33 -3.08 -1.59
N ILE A 290 26.29 -2.55 -2.21
CA ILE A 290 25.11 -3.28 -2.69
C ILE A 290 24.69 -2.71 -4.04
N GLU A 291 24.15 -3.57 -4.89
CA GLU A 291 23.60 -3.19 -6.19
C GLU A 291 22.17 -3.72 -6.32
N ASN A 292 21.37 -3.14 -7.22
CA ASN A 292 20.05 -3.65 -7.61
C ASN A 292 19.12 -3.97 -6.41
N VAL A 293 18.73 -2.98 -5.62
CA VAL A 293 17.89 -3.19 -4.43
C VAL A 293 16.45 -3.51 -4.87
N ALA A 294 16.06 -4.78 -4.78
CA ALA A 294 14.75 -5.27 -5.21
C ALA A 294 13.63 -4.91 -4.22
N SER A 295 13.94 -4.88 -2.93
CA SER A 295 12.97 -4.51 -1.89
C SER A 295 13.60 -4.01 -0.62
N ILE A 296 12.85 -3.19 0.10
CA ILE A 296 13.21 -2.58 1.37
C ILE A 296 12.01 -2.71 2.31
N ALA A 297 12.27 -3.07 3.57
CA ALA A 297 11.31 -3.00 4.66
C ALA A 297 12.03 -2.54 5.92
N ALA A 298 11.40 -1.67 6.70
CA ALA A 298 11.86 -1.33 8.04
C ALA A 298 11.20 -2.28 9.04
N VAL A 299 12.00 -2.79 9.97
CA VAL A 299 11.55 -3.74 10.99
C VAL A 299 12.08 -3.31 12.36
N PRO A 300 11.36 -3.55 13.46
CA PRO A 300 11.84 -3.22 14.79
C PRO A 300 13.23 -3.80 15.09
N LEU A 301 14.09 -3.07 15.80
CA LEU A 301 15.42 -3.57 16.20
C LEU A 301 15.31 -4.73 17.19
N ASP A 302 14.38 -4.69 18.14
CA ASP A 302 14.17 -5.80 19.09
C ASP A 302 13.80 -7.10 18.36
N PHE A 303 13.05 -6.97 17.26
CA PHE A 303 12.76 -8.08 16.36
C PHE A 303 14.02 -8.60 15.66
N LEU A 304 14.88 -7.70 15.15
CA LEU A 304 16.15 -8.10 14.54
C LEU A 304 17.11 -8.75 15.55
N GLU A 305 17.13 -8.27 16.78
CA GLU A 305 17.92 -8.89 17.86
C GLU A 305 17.41 -10.29 18.18
N LYS A 306 16.08 -10.50 18.19
CA LYS A 306 15.49 -11.83 18.33
C LYS A 306 15.89 -12.73 17.16
N LEU A 307 15.86 -12.22 15.92
CA LEU A 307 16.33 -12.97 14.76
C LEU A 307 17.81 -13.35 14.95
N ASP A 308 18.70 -12.41 15.24
CA ASP A 308 20.15 -12.63 15.38
C ASP A 308 20.48 -13.67 16.48
N ARG A 309 19.79 -13.60 17.63
CA ARG A 309 19.93 -14.59 18.72
C ARG A 309 19.47 -15.98 18.33
N ASN A 310 18.44 -16.06 17.50
CA ASN A 310 17.82 -17.31 17.06
C ASN A 310 18.51 -17.92 15.82
N PHE A 311 19.25 -17.14 15.02
CA PHE A 311 20.03 -17.61 13.87
C PHE A 311 21.49 -17.97 14.20
N GLY A 312 21.89 -17.90 15.47
CA GLY A 312 23.17 -18.42 15.94
C GLY A 312 23.23 -19.94 15.89
N VAL A 313 23.60 -20.52 14.75
CA VAL A 313 24.09 -21.93 14.57
C VAL A 313 23.24 -23.02 15.25
N GLY A 314 21.93 -22.82 15.38
CA GLY A 314 21.00 -23.80 15.94
C GLY A 314 20.00 -24.24 14.89
N GLU A 315 19.92 -25.55 14.65
CA GLU A 315 18.96 -26.16 13.73
C GLU A 315 17.53 -25.83 14.17
N TRP A 316 16.79 -25.17 13.28
CA TRP A 316 15.33 -25.08 13.36
C TRP A 316 14.79 -26.25 12.55
N GLU A 317 14.20 -27.24 13.24
CA GLU A 317 13.33 -28.26 12.64
C GLU A 317 11.96 -27.67 12.26
#